data_AF-A0A7X8VCE3-F1
#
_entry.id   AF-A0A7X8VCE3-F1
#
_cell.length_a   1.000
_cell.length_b   1.000
_cell.length_c   1.000
_cell.angle_alpha   90.00
_cell.angle_beta   90.00
_cell.angle_gamma   90.00
#
_symmetry.space_group_name_H-M   'P 1'
#
loop_
_entity.id
_entity.type
_entity.pdbx_description
1 polymer ?
#
loop_
_entity_poly.entity_id
_entity_poly.type
_entity_poly.pdbx_seq_one_letter_code
_entity_poly.pdbx_strand_id
1 'polypeptide(L)' 'SEMIRIPDEKIDNKETLTGTLIELKGSLKDMERAIISKTLELTGYDKEKTSKKLGISQTTLWRRLKKWNIAE' A
#
# COMPACT_ATOMS: atom_id res chain seq x y z
N SER A 1 -34.58 31.47 17.47
CA SER A 1 -33.89 30.34 16.83
C SER A 1 -32.41 30.43 17.14
N GLU A 2 -31.97 29.76 18.19
CA GLU A 2 -30.55 29.63 18.50
C GLU A 2 -29.95 28.59 17.54
N MET A 3 -28.99 29.03 16.73
CA MET A 3 -28.16 28.12 15.96
C MET A 3 -27.24 27.38 16.94
N ILE A 4 -27.38 26.06 17.00
CA ILE A 4 -26.42 25.20 17.70
C ILE A 4 -25.08 25.37 16.98
N ARG A 5 -24.14 26.08 17.63
CA ARG A 5 -22.74 26.07 17.23
C ARG A 5 -22.21 24.67 17.51
N ILE A 6 -22.06 23.88 16.46
CA ILE A 6 -21.29 22.64 16.54
C ILE A 6 -19.84 23.06 16.80
N PRO A 7 -19.23 22.67 17.92
CA PRO A 7 -17.84 22.99 18.19
C PRO A 7 -16.95 22.33 17.13
N ASP A 8 -15.92 23.06 16.71
CA ASP A 8 -14.81 22.60 15.85
C ASP A 8 -13.91 21.62 16.65
N GLU A 9 -14.53 20.59 17.23
CA GLU A 9 -13.84 19.48 17.86
C GLU A 9 -13.14 18.72 16.73
N LYS A 10 -11.88 19.09 16.55
CA LYS A 10 -10.83 18.34 15.87
C LYS A 10 -11.16 16.86 15.99
N ILE A 11 -11.46 16.26 14.85
CA ILE A 11 -11.49 14.81 14.71
C ILE A 11 -10.03 14.37 14.89
N ASP A 12 -9.55 14.32 16.15
CA ASP A 12 -8.37 13.59 16.58
C ASP A 12 -8.82 12.13 16.67
N ASN A 13 -9.13 11.56 15.50
CA ASN A 13 -9.15 10.12 15.36
C ASN A 13 -7.70 9.64 15.41
N LYS A 14 -7.14 9.58 16.63
CA LYS A 14 -6.04 8.68 16.98
C LYS A 14 -6.47 7.21 16.90
N GLU A 15 -7.23 6.85 15.87
CA GLU A 15 -7.17 5.49 15.39
C GLU A 15 -5.75 5.32 14.88
N THR A 16 -4.98 4.56 15.64
CA THR A 16 -3.60 4.19 15.35
C THR A 16 -3.49 3.82 13.88
N LEU A 17 -2.89 4.70 13.07
CA LEU A 17 -2.38 4.38 11.74
C LEU A 17 -1.16 3.46 11.90
N THR A 18 -1.35 2.26 12.47
CA THR A 18 -0.36 1.18 12.54
C THR A 18 -0.28 0.41 11.21
N GLY A 19 -0.84 0.99 10.14
CA GLY A 19 -0.75 0.48 8.77
C GLY A 19 0.34 1.21 7.99
N THR A 20 0.95 0.52 7.04
CA THR A 20 1.90 1.13 6.12
C THR A 20 1.19 2.11 5.19
N LEU A 21 1.61 3.37 5.18
CA LEU A 21 1.11 4.37 4.25
C LEU A 21 1.65 4.05 2.84
N ILE A 22 0.74 3.79 1.89
CA ILE A 22 1.07 3.58 0.48
C ILE A 22 0.41 4.71 -0.29
N GLU A 23 1.23 5.56 -0.90
CA GLU A 23 0.73 6.65 -1.73
C GLU A 23 0.33 6.09 -3.11
N LEU A 24 -0.98 6.03 -3.35
CA LEU A 24 -1.54 5.55 -4.61
C LEU A 24 -1.72 6.74 -5.55
N LYS A 25 -0.74 6.97 -6.43
CA LYS A 25 -0.78 8.02 -7.46
C LYS A 25 -0.61 7.41 -8.85
N GLY A 26 -1.35 7.94 -9.81
CA GLY A 26 -1.19 7.60 -11.24
C GLY A 26 -2.12 6.48 -11.72
N SER A 27 -1.63 5.68 -12.68
CA SER A 27 -2.41 4.61 -13.31
C SER A 27 -2.51 3.37 -12.42
N LEU A 28 -3.38 2.42 -12.80
CA LEU A 28 -3.50 1.13 -12.10
C LEU A 28 -2.15 0.39 -12.03
N LYS A 29 -1.30 0.53 -13.04
CA LYS A 29 0.05 -0.05 -13.04
C LYS A 29 0.98 0.61 -12.01
N ASP A 30 0.86 1.92 -11.83
CA ASP A 30 1.68 2.67 -10.87
C ASP A 30 1.30 2.31 -9.44
N MET A 31 -0.01 2.18 -9.17
CA MET A 31 -0.53 1.70 -7.89
C MET A 31 -0.05 0.27 -7.61
N GLU A 32 -0.17 -0.62 -8.57
CA GLU A 32 0.26 -2.02 -8.44
C GLU A 32 1.78 -2.12 -8.17
N ARG A 33 2.59 -1.29 -8.84
CA ARG A 33 4.03 -1.16 -8.58
C ARG A 33 4.32 -0.67 -7.17
N ALA A 34 3.63 0.37 -6.71
CA ALA A 34 3.82 0.92 -5.37
C ALA A 34 3.52 -0.13 -4.29
N ILE A 35 2.40 -0.87 -4.44
CA ILE A 35 2.00 -1.94 -3.52
C ILE A 35 3.03 -3.07 -3.49
N ILE A 36 3.48 -3.53 -4.67
CA ILE A 36 4.49 -4.61 -4.76
C ILE A 36 5.82 -4.18 -4.14
N SER A 37 6.27 -2.96 -4.43
CA SER A 37 7.53 -2.43 -3.89
C SER A 37 7.46 -2.30 -2.37
N LYS A 38 6.36 -1.76 -1.84
CA LYS A 38 6.16 -1.66 -0.39
C LYS A 38 6.10 -3.02 0.28
N THR A 39 5.43 -3.98 -0.35
CA THR A 39 5.32 -5.33 0.21
C THR A 39 6.66 -6.07 0.21
N LEU A 40 7.50 -5.83 -0.81
CA LEU A 40 8.89 -6.30 -0.82
C LEU A 40 9.69 -5.72 0.34
N GLU A 41 9.64 -4.39 0.55
CA GLU A 41 10.32 -3.76 1.68
C GLU A 41 9.87 -4.37 3.02
N LEU A 42 8.56 -4.54 3.22
CA LEU A 42 7.98 -5.11 4.45
C LEU A 42 8.36 -6.58 4.70
N THR A 43 8.69 -7.31 3.65
CA THR A 43 9.06 -8.74 3.74
C THR A 43 10.57 -8.97 3.66
N GLY A 44 11.37 -7.90 3.54
CA GLY A 44 12.82 -7.99 3.38
C GLY A 44 13.24 -8.53 2.01
N TYR A 45 12.52 -8.16 0.95
CA TYR A 45 12.73 -8.60 -0.44
C TYR A 45 12.57 -10.11 -0.66
N ASP A 46 11.92 -10.80 0.28
CA ASP A 46 11.58 -12.21 0.17
C ASP A 46 10.40 -12.39 -0.81
N LYS A 47 10.71 -12.89 -2.00
CA LYS A 47 9.73 -13.06 -3.10
C LYS A 47 8.62 -14.04 -2.73
N GLU A 48 8.93 -15.07 -1.94
CA GLU A 48 7.93 -16.04 -1.49
C GLU A 48 6.96 -15.38 -0.50
N LYS A 49 7.47 -14.74 0.55
CA LYS A 49 6.64 -14.01 1.53
C LYS A 49 5.84 -12.90 0.87
N THR A 50 6.44 -12.16 -0.05
CA THR A 50 5.77 -11.09 -0.82
C THR A 50 4.58 -11.65 -1.60
N SER A 51 4.79 -12.74 -2.36
CA SER A 51 3.73 -13.36 -3.17
C SER A 51 2.57 -13.85 -2.30
N LYS A 52 2.87 -14.47 -1.15
CA LYS A 52 1.88 -14.91 -0.15
C LYS A 52 1.12 -13.73 0.44
N LYS A 53 1.81 -12.65 0.81
CA LYS A 53 1.22 -11.43 1.38
C LYS A 53 0.29 -10.71 0.39
N LEU A 54 0.66 -10.70 -0.89
CA LEU A 54 -0.13 -10.11 -1.98
C LEU A 54 -1.26 -11.02 -2.49
N GLY A 55 -1.28 -12.30 -2.12
CA GLY A 55 -2.25 -13.27 -2.61
C GLY A 55 -2.08 -13.63 -4.09
N ILE A 56 -0.86 -13.57 -4.63
CA ILE A 56 -0.56 -13.87 -6.03
C ILE A 56 0.47 -14.99 -6.15
N SER A 57 0.52 -15.67 -7.30
CA SER A 57 1.57 -16.65 -7.55
C SER A 57 2.95 -16.00 -7.69
N GLN A 58 4.01 -16.71 -7.30
CA GLN A 58 5.39 -16.26 -7.50
C GLN A 58 5.69 -15.96 -8.98
N THR A 59 5.13 -16.74 -9.90
CA THR A 59 5.27 -16.52 -11.36
C THR A 59 4.64 -15.20 -11.81
N THR A 60 3.52 -14.81 -11.21
CA THR A 60 2.85 -13.51 -11.49
C THR A 60 3.67 -12.36 -10.91
N LEU A 61 4.16 -12.52 -9.68
CA LEU A 61 5.04 -11.53 -9.04
C LEU A 61 6.29 -11.31 -9.91
N TRP A 62 6.98 -12.38 -10.31
CA TRP A 62 8.18 -12.30 -11.15
C TRP A 62 7.93 -11.58 -12.49
N ARG A 63 6.83 -11.91 -13.19
CA ARG A 63 6.45 -11.22 -14.43
C ARG A 63 6.24 -9.72 -14.21
N ARG A 64 5.62 -9.32 -13.10
CA ARG A 64 5.42 -7.90 -12.74
C ARG A 64 6.74 -7.21 -12.40
N LEU A 65 7.60 -7.85 -11.62
CA LEU A 65 8.93 -7.32 -11.29
C LEU A 65 9.78 -7.10 -12.54
N LYS A 66 9.78 -8.07 -13.45
CA LYS A 66 10.50 -7.97 -14.74
C LYS A 66 9.91 -6.87 -15.63
N LYS A 67 8.59 -6.74 -15.67
CA LYS A 67 7.89 -5.71 -16.45
C LYS A 67 8.24 -4.28 -16.03
N TRP A 68 8.53 -4.08 -14.74
CA TRP A 68 8.85 -2.76 -14.18
C TRP A 68 10.31 -2.58 -13.80
N ASN A 69 11.16 -3.56 -14.14
CA ASN A 69 12.60 -3.56 -13.86
C ASN A 69 12.94 -3.35 -12.37
N ILE A 70 12.17 -3.95 -11.48
CA ILE A 70 12.31 -3.78 -10.01
C ILE A 70 13.33 -4.77 -9.43
N ALA A 71 13.47 -5.95 -10.03
CA ALA A 71 14.45 -6.97 -9.66
C ALA A 71 14.72 -7.89 -10.84
N GLU A 72 15.99 -8.23 -11.06
CA GLU A 72 16.45 -9.24 -12.03
C GLU A 72 16.32 -10.67 -11.45
#